data_AF-M7SNL8-F1
#
_entry.id   AF-M7SNL8-F1
#
_cell.length_a   1.000
_cell.length_b   1.000
_cell.length_c   1.000
_cell.angle_alpha   90.00
_cell.angle_beta   90.00
_cell.angle_gamma   90.00
#
_symmetry.space_group_name_H-M   'P 1'
#
loop_
_entity.id
_entity.type
_entity.pdbx_description
1 polymer ?
#
loop_
_entity_poly.entity_id
_entity_poly.type
_entity_poly.pdbx_seq_one_letter_code
_entity_poly.pdbx_strand_id
1 'polypeptide(L)'
;MRTSSRLRNLNHEQGHRGQLASPPRFEPATQRIVFDYRMISVWAWPSRGGLIVLEHVTALDCEFLGLDALDLRVHRDPDQDAEDELCQRLLLLGAKWFDSRDRYRFVAGVVHDEEDKVKILESSSVLNVPGPTIRERRWVRVGYPTAPEGGFWVAEYDTVVYHEIYSAKDRIVPYGADLVQLAKSMDEKCEALKKLDGKFYKTLDDYDGLSYLNAGKNKTSGEVGPLTRSPYPDLNGEEISWGVYEMH
;
A
#
# COMPACT_ATOMS: atom_id res chain seq x y z
N MET A 1 76.40 20.72 27.88
CA MET A 1 75.90 19.71 28.86
C MET A 1 74.89 18.85 28.10
N ARG A 2 75.02 17.51 28.03
CA ARG A 2 74.37 16.52 28.94
C ARG A 2 72.89 16.89 29.21
N THR A 3 71.88 16.05 28.95
CA THR A 3 71.79 14.57 28.91
C THR A 3 70.80 14.03 27.85
N SER A 4 70.77 12.69 27.66
CA SER A 4 69.85 11.96 26.76
C SER A 4 68.83 11.08 27.51
N SER A 5 67.64 10.89 26.94
CA SER A 5 66.72 9.75 27.16
C SER A 5 65.57 9.87 26.15
N ARG A 6 65.46 9.14 25.03
CA ARG A 6 65.43 7.68 24.80
C ARG A 6 64.20 6.98 25.42
N LEU A 7 63.13 6.82 24.63
CA LEU A 7 62.46 5.55 24.26
C LEU A 7 60.94 5.69 23.97
N ARG A 8 60.51 5.19 22.79
CA ARG A 8 59.16 4.59 22.51
C ARG A 8 57.96 5.57 22.64
N ASN A 9 56.77 5.41 22.06
CA ASN A 9 56.17 4.60 20.99
C ASN A 9 54.95 5.44 20.50
N LEU A 10 54.31 5.29 19.33
CA LEU A 10 54.33 4.31 18.22
C LEU A 10 53.96 5.07 16.92
N ASN A 11 54.10 4.45 15.74
CA ASN A 11 53.37 4.90 14.55
C ASN A 11 51.91 4.46 14.67
N HIS A 12 50.95 5.37 14.45
CA HIS A 12 49.59 4.97 14.09
C HIS A 12 49.20 5.64 12.77
N GLU A 13 49.06 4.79 11.76
CA GLU A 13 48.59 5.16 10.43
C GLU A 13 47.21 5.80 10.53
N GLN A 14 46.97 6.84 9.73
CA GLN A 14 45.62 7.38 9.53
C GLN A 14 44.80 6.36 8.73
N GLY A 15 44.20 5.41 9.45
CA GLY A 15 43.28 4.46 8.87
C GLY A 15 42.11 5.18 8.21
N HIS A 16 42.03 5.11 6.88
CA HIS A 16 40.84 5.48 6.14
C HIS A 16 39.67 4.65 6.67
N ARG A 17 38.83 5.26 7.52
CA ARG A 17 37.49 4.74 7.82
C ARG A 17 36.66 4.90 6.55
N GLY A 18 36.75 3.92 5.67
CA GLY A 18 35.76 3.74 4.62
C GLY A 18 34.39 3.69 5.28
N GLN A 19 33.43 4.46 4.74
CA GLN A 19 32.04 4.23 5.07
C GLN A 19 31.73 2.78 4.69
N LEU A 20 31.40 1.96 5.69
CA LEU A 20 30.68 0.72 5.43
C LEU A 20 29.36 1.14 4.81
N ALA A 21 29.28 1.05 3.48
CA ALA A 21 27.99 1.09 2.81
C ALA A 21 27.16 -0.03 3.42
N SER A 22 26.06 0.33 4.08
CA SER A 22 25.06 -0.65 4.49
C SER A 22 24.75 -1.48 3.24
N PRO A 23 24.87 -2.82 3.27
CA PRO A 23 24.47 -3.62 2.12
C PRO A 23 23.02 -3.28 1.80
N PRO A 24 22.64 -3.18 0.51
CA PRO A 24 21.25 -2.94 0.16
C PRO A 24 20.42 -4.02 0.84
N ARG A 25 19.51 -3.61 1.74
CA ARG A 25 18.55 -4.54 2.30
C ARG A 25 17.75 -5.06 1.11
N PHE A 26 17.91 -6.35 0.81
CA PHE A 26 17.01 -7.03 -0.10
C PHE A 26 15.64 -7.07 0.57
N GLU A 27 14.82 -6.03 0.36
CA GLU A 27 13.38 -6.17 0.48
C GLU A 27 12.98 -7.38 -0.38
N PRO A 28 12.34 -8.42 0.19
CA PRO A 28 11.78 -9.49 -0.60
C PRO A 28 10.92 -8.89 -1.73
N ALA A 29 11.07 -9.41 -2.94
CA ALA A 29 10.46 -8.80 -4.13
C ALA A 29 8.94 -8.53 -3.98
N THR A 30 8.27 -9.33 -3.14
CA THR A 30 6.85 -9.27 -2.82
C THR A 30 6.57 -9.39 -1.30
N GLN A 31 6.71 -8.29 -0.54
CA GLN A 31 6.30 -8.17 0.86
C GLN A 31 4.78 -7.94 0.98
N ARG A 32 4.02 -8.90 1.52
CA ARG A 32 2.56 -8.77 1.67
C ARG A 32 2.15 -7.67 2.64
N ILE A 33 2.89 -7.51 3.74
CA ILE A 33 2.56 -6.56 4.80
C ILE A 33 3.64 -5.50 4.83
N VAL A 34 3.23 -4.26 4.61
CA VAL A 34 4.12 -3.10 4.66
C VAL A 34 3.70 -2.24 5.84
N PHE A 35 4.60 -2.14 6.81
CA PHE A 35 4.50 -1.24 7.94
C PHE A 35 5.15 0.08 7.57
N ASP A 36 4.35 1.15 7.54
CA ASP A 36 4.79 2.51 7.37
C ASP A 36 4.60 3.30 8.69
N TYR A 37 5.30 4.43 8.85
CA TYR A 37 5.26 5.23 10.08
C TYR A 37 3.87 5.83 10.40
N ARG A 38 2.92 5.76 9.46
CA ARG A 38 1.51 6.22 9.63
C ARG A 38 0.45 5.17 9.32
N MET A 39 0.78 4.00 8.77
CA MET A 39 -0.23 3.01 8.36
C MET A 39 0.32 1.58 8.25
N ILE A 40 -0.58 0.62 8.27
CA ILE A 40 -0.33 -0.75 7.81
C ILE A 40 -1.04 -0.93 6.47
N SER A 41 -0.36 -1.52 5.50
CA SER A 41 -0.90 -1.82 4.18
C SER A 41 -0.75 -3.30 3.84
N VAL A 42 -1.80 -3.90 3.26
CA VAL A 42 -1.79 -5.27 2.73
C VAL A 42 -1.70 -5.23 1.21
N TRP A 43 -0.72 -5.93 0.67
CA TRP A 43 -0.34 -5.97 -0.74
C TRP A 43 -0.55 -7.38 -1.30
N ALA A 44 -1.06 -7.47 -2.54
CA ALA A 44 -1.23 -8.74 -3.24
C ALA A 44 -0.96 -8.65 -4.74
N TRP A 45 -0.57 -9.77 -5.35
CA TRP A 45 -0.10 -9.86 -6.74
C TRP A 45 -0.99 -10.78 -7.59
N PRO A 46 -1.98 -10.21 -8.30
CA PRO A 46 -2.88 -11.01 -9.12
C PRO A 46 -2.14 -11.62 -10.32
N SER A 47 -2.56 -12.81 -10.74
CA SER A 47 -2.02 -13.58 -11.88
C SER A 47 -2.01 -12.81 -13.22
N ARG A 48 -2.93 -11.83 -13.36
CA ARG A 48 -3.01 -10.89 -14.48
C ARG A 48 -1.94 -9.79 -14.46
N GLY A 49 -1.23 -9.61 -13.35
CA GLY A 49 -0.22 -8.58 -13.15
C GLY A 49 -0.74 -7.29 -12.52
N GLY A 50 0.21 -6.41 -12.18
CA GLY A 50 -0.02 -5.24 -11.35
C GLY A 50 0.17 -5.53 -9.86
N LEU A 51 -0.28 -4.60 -9.04
CA LEU A 51 -0.22 -4.64 -7.58
C LEU A 51 -1.56 -4.17 -7.01
N ILE A 52 -2.16 -4.98 -6.14
CA ILE A 52 -3.35 -4.58 -5.38
C ILE A 52 -2.92 -4.17 -3.97
N VAL A 53 -3.34 -2.99 -3.52
CA VAL A 53 -2.98 -2.42 -2.21
C VAL A 53 -4.22 -1.95 -1.46
N LEU A 54 -4.38 -2.44 -0.23
CA LEU A 54 -5.29 -1.87 0.76
C LEU A 54 -4.46 -1.10 1.80
N GLU A 55 -4.75 0.19 1.94
CA GLU A 55 -4.03 1.14 2.82
C GLU A 55 -4.86 1.45 4.08
N HIS A 56 -4.19 1.65 5.22
CA HIS A 56 -4.79 1.79 6.55
C HIS A 56 -5.68 0.59 6.94
N VAL A 57 -5.08 -0.60 6.92
CA VAL A 57 -5.72 -1.86 7.29
C VAL A 57 -5.97 -1.91 8.80
N THR A 58 -7.20 -2.23 9.19
CA THR A 58 -7.61 -2.40 10.58
C THR A 58 -7.68 -3.88 10.97
N ALA A 59 -7.80 -4.18 12.27
CA ALA A 59 -8.02 -5.56 12.73
C ALA A 59 -9.31 -6.19 12.14
N LEU A 60 -10.35 -5.38 11.92
CA LEU A 60 -11.60 -5.81 11.27
C LEU A 60 -11.40 -6.14 9.78
N ASP A 61 -10.49 -5.43 9.10
CA ASP A 61 -10.11 -5.74 7.72
C ASP A 61 -9.29 -7.04 7.67
N CYS A 62 -8.38 -7.26 8.63
CA CYS A 62 -7.66 -8.53 8.76
C CYS A 62 -8.61 -9.73 8.96
N GLU A 63 -9.61 -9.60 9.83
CA GLU A 63 -10.63 -10.64 10.04
C GLU A 63 -11.37 -11.00 8.74
N PHE A 64 -11.81 -10.00 7.96
CA PHE A 64 -12.45 -10.21 6.66
C PHE A 64 -11.50 -10.85 5.62
N LEU A 65 -10.22 -10.51 5.67
CA LEU A 65 -9.19 -11.11 4.83
C LEU A 65 -8.74 -12.50 5.31
N GLY A 66 -9.25 -12.99 6.45
CA GLY A 66 -8.80 -14.26 7.06
C GLY A 66 -7.32 -14.23 7.47
N LEU A 67 -6.82 -13.05 7.84
CA LEU A 67 -5.46 -12.83 8.34
C LEU A 67 -5.47 -12.69 9.86
N ASP A 68 -4.48 -13.29 10.53
CA ASP A 68 -4.26 -13.03 11.95
C ASP A 68 -3.66 -11.61 12.11
N ALA A 69 -4.35 -10.74 12.85
CA ALA A 69 -3.90 -9.37 13.11
C ALA A 69 -2.69 -9.30 14.07
N LEU A 70 -2.39 -10.39 14.79
CA LEU A 70 -1.25 -10.51 15.71
C LEU A 70 -0.08 -11.29 15.07
N ASP A 71 -0.36 -12.19 14.12
CA ASP A 71 0.64 -12.91 13.32
C ASP A 71 0.42 -12.67 11.81
N LEU A 72 0.65 -11.42 11.41
CA LEU A 72 0.48 -10.96 10.04
C LEU A 72 1.52 -11.61 9.11
N ARG A 73 1.08 -12.57 8.30
CA ARG A 73 1.89 -13.24 7.25
C ARG A 73 2.57 -12.21 6.34
N VAL A 74 3.85 -11.93 6.58
CA VAL A 74 4.62 -10.88 5.89
C VAL A 74 4.92 -11.18 4.41
N HIS A 75 4.76 -12.44 3.99
CA HIS A 75 5.11 -12.91 2.66
C HIS A 75 3.88 -13.20 1.79
N ARG A 76 4.06 -13.02 0.48
CA ARG A 76 3.14 -13.46 -0.58
C ARG A 76 2.89 -14.98 -0.48
N ASP A 77 1.74 -15.45 -0.95
CA ASP A 77 1.46 -16.88 -1.02
C ASP A 77 2.18 -17.49 -2.25
N PRO A 78 2.88 -18.64 -2.11
CA PRO A 78 3.43 -19.34 -3.25
C PRO A 78 2.35 -19.93 -4.17
N ASP A 79 1.14 -20.18 -3.66
CA ASP A 79 0.00 -20.57 -4.49
C ASP A 79 -0.65 -19.33 -5.13
N GLN A 80 -0.61 -19.27 -6.46
CA GLN A 80 -1.17 -18.15 -7.22
C GLN A 80 -2.70 -18.10 -7.18
N ASP A 81 -3.38 -19.24 -7.01
CA ASP A 81 -4.85 -19.25 -6.94
C ASP A 81 -5.30 -18.71 -5.56
N ALA A 82 -4.62 -19.10 -4.47
CA ALA A 82 -4.82 -18.54 -3.14
C ALA A 82 -4.48 -17.03 -3.06
N GLU A 83 -3.43 -16.60 -3.77
CA GLU A 83 -3.08 -15.18 -3.92
C GLU A 83 -4.16 -14.41 -4.70
N ASP A 84 -4.73 -14.99 -5.77
CA ASP A 84 -5.83 -14.39 -6.54
C ASP A 84 -7.14 -14.29 -5.74
N GLU A 85 -7.42 -15.25 -4.84
CA GLU A 85 -8.53 -15.16 -3.88
C GLU A 85 -8.33 -14.04 -2.85
N LEU A 86 -7.11 -13.83 -2.35
CA LEU A 86 -6.80 -12.69 -1.50
C LEU A 86 -6.90 -11.37 -2.27
N CYS A 87 -6.41 -11.31 -3.52
CA CYS A 87 -6.60 -10.16 -4.40
C CYS A 87 -8.07 -9.77 -4.53
N GLN A 88 -8.97 -10.74 -4.74
CA GLN A 88 -10.41 -10.50 -4.79
C GLN A 88 -10.93 -9.92 -3.46
N ARG A 89 -10.58 -10.53 -2.32
CA ARG A 89 -11.03 -10.05 -0.99
C ARG A 89 -10.48 -8.67 -0.62
N LEU A 90 -9.29 -8.30 -1.09
CA LEU A 90 -8.76 -6.94 -0.95
C LEU A 90 -9.59 -5.94 -1.77
N LEU A 91 -9.92 -6.26 -3.03
CA LEU A 91 -10.78 -5.41 -3.85
C LEU A 91 -12.16 -5.21 -3.22
N LEU A 92 -12.73 -6.25 -2.59
CA LEU A 92 -13.97 -6.18 -1.80
C LEU A 92 -13.91 -5.20 -0.62
N LEU A 93 -12.74 -4.93 -0.05
CA LEU A 93 -12.58 -3.91 1.00
C LEU A 93 -12.33 -2.49 0.46
N GLY A 94 -12.25 -2.31 -0.86
CA GLY A 94 -11.93 -1.05 -1.51
C GLY A 94 -10.45 -0.85 -1.84
N ALA A 95 -9.66 -1.93 -1.93
CA ALA A 95 -8.27 -1.85 -2.36
C ALA A 95 -8.13 -1.27 -3.78
N LYS A 96 -6.98 -0.61 -4.02
CA LYS A 96 -6.61 -0.01 -5.30
C LYS A 96 -5.81 -1.02 -6.13
N TRP A 97 -5.98 -1.04 -7.46
CA TRP A 97 -5.20 -1.91 -8.36
C TRP A 97 -4.36 -1.08 -9.32
N PHE A 98 -3.06 -1.04 -9.05
CA PHE A 98 -2.06 -0.34 -9.86
C PHE A 98 -1.44 -1.24 -10.90
N ASP A 99 -1.06 -0.67 -12.04
CA ASP A 99 -0.51 -1.44 -13.17
C ASP A 99 0.89 -2.03 -12.89
N SER A 100 1.62 -1.46 -11.91
CA SER A 100 2.90 -1.99 -11.43
C SER A 100 3.24 -1.48 -10.01
N ARG A 101 4.24 -2.09 -9.35
CA ARG A 101 4.79 -1.62 -8.06
C ARG A 101 5.36 -0.19 -8.16
N ASP A 102 5.97 0.17 -9.29
CA ASP A 102 6.52 1.51 -9.48
C ASP A 102 5.42 2.54 -9.78
N ARG A 103 4.32 2.13 -10.42
CA ARG A 103 3.13 2.99 -10.54
C ARG A 103 2.53 3.29 -9.17
N TYR A 104 2.38 2.28 -8.32
CA TYR A 104 1.96 2.47 -6.92
C TYR A 104 2.89 3.45 -6.19
N ARG A 105 4.21 3.22 -6.21
CA ARG A 105 5.20 4.11 -5.57
C ARG A 105 5.13 5.55 -6.05
N PHE A 106 4.89 5.78 -7.34
CA PHE A 106 4.67 7.13 -7.86
C PHE A 106 3.40 7.75 -7.27
N VAL A 107 2.24 7.07 -7.36
CA VAL A 107 0.97 7.61 -6.86
C VAL A 107 0.98 7.83 -5.35
N ALA A 108 1.48 6.86 -4.58
CA ALA A 108 1.58 6.94 -3.12
C ALA A 108 2.48 8.11 -2.69
N GLY A 109 3.66 8.27 -3.30
CA GLY A 109 4.54 9.39 -2.98
C GLY A 109 3.96 10.75 -3.36
N VAL A 110 3.20 10.87 -4.45
CA VAL A 110 2.42 12.10 -4.74
C VAL A 110 1.37 12.35 -3.65
N VAL A 111 0.62 11.31 -3.22
CA VAL A 111 -0.41 11.43 -2.16
C VAL A 111 0.21 11.79 -0.80
N HIS A 112 1.47 11.42 -0.56
CA HIS A 112 2.22 11.71 0.66
C HIS A 112 3.11 12.95 0.59
N ASP A 113 2.99 13.75 -0.48
CA ASP A 113 3.75 14.99 -0.68
C ASP A 113 5.28 14.77 -0.72
N GLU A 114 5.72 13.61 -1.26
CA GLU A 114 7.14 13.35 -1.54
C GLU A 114 7.64 14.30 -2.63
N GLU A 115 8.50 15.25 -2.23
CA GLU A 115 9.00 16.35 -3.05
C GLU A 115 9.44 15.93 -4.47
N ASP A 116 10.16 14.81 -4.60
CA ASP A 116 10.61 14.30 -5.91
C ASP A 116 9.47 13.77 -6.77
N LYS A 117 8.43 13.15 -6.18
CA LYS A 117 7.27 12.65 -6.94
C LYS A 117 6.36 13.79 -7.35
N VAL A 118 6.19 14.77 -6.47
CA VAL A 118 5.46 16.02 -6.73
C VAL A 118 6.11 16.76 -7.91
N LYS A 119 7.44 17.00 -7.89
CA LYS A 119 8.15 17.65 -9.01
C LYS A 119 8.01 16.91 -10.34
N ILE A 120 8.00 15.57 -10.33
CA ILE A 120 7.73 14.76 -11.53
C ILE A 120 6.30 14.99 -12.05
N LEU A 121 5.32 15.09 -11.15
CA LEU A 121 3.92 15.36 -11.50
C LEU A 121 3.72 16.81 -12.02
N GLU A 122 4.35 17.80 -11.41
CA GLU A 122 4.35 19.19 -11.93
C GLU A 122 4.98 19.26 -13.32
N SER A 123 6.02 18.46 -13.55
CA SER A 123 6.71 18.32 -14.84
C SER A 123 6.03 17.31 -15.80
N SER A 124 4.86 16.77 -15.45
CA SER A 124 4.22 15.65 -16.18
C SER A 124 3.98 15.92 -17.66
N SER A 125 3.61 17.15 -18.02
CA SER A 125 3.40 17.61 -19.39
C SER A 125 4.67 17.65 -20.25
N VAL A 126 5.83 17.80 -19.61
CA VAL A 126 7.16 17.82 -20.25
C VAL A 126 7.76 16.41 -20.29
N LEU A 127 7.56 15.64 -19.22
CA LEU A 127 8.11 14.28 -19.07
C LEU A 127 7.22 13.18 -19.67
N ASN A 128 6.01 13.52 -20.14
CA ASN A 128 4.96 12.57 -20.56
C ASN A 128 4.65 11.51 -19.49
N VAL A 129 4.71 11.87 -18.20
CA VAL A 129 4.38 10.98 -17.07
C VAL A 129 2.90 11.16 -16.71
N PRO A 130 2.03 10.16 -16.88
CA PRO A 130 0.61 10.33 -16.58
C PRO A 130 0.37 10.56 -15.07
N GLY A 131 -0.42 11.57 -14.72
CA GLY A 131 -0.85 11.79 -13.33
C GLY A 131 -1.76 10.66 -12.79
N PRO A 132 -2.05 10.62 -11.47
CA PRO A 132 -2.92 9.59 -10.87
C PRO A 132 -4.32 9.53 -11.53
N THR A 133 -4.79 8.32 -11.88
CA THR A 133 -6.15 8.15 -12.40
C THR A 133 -7.18 8.45 -11.30
N ILE A 134 -8.44 8.70 -11.69
CA ILE A 134 -9.53 8.93 -10.74
C ILE A 134 -9.66 7.77 -9.75
N ARG A 135 -9.39 6.53 -10.19
CA ARG A 135 -9.56 5.32 -9.37
C ARG A 135 -8.36 5.09 -8.44
N GLU A 136 -7.15 5.36 -8.93
CA GLU A 136 -5.91 5.28 -8.12
C GLU A 136 -5.91 6.25 -6.94
N ARG A 137 -6.53 7.43 -7.09
CA ARG A 137 -6.62 8.46 -6.04
C ARG A 137 -7.93 8.43 -5.22
N ARG A 138 -8.82 7.48 -5.46
CA ARG A 138 -10.05 7.36 -4.64
C ARG A 138 -9.71 6.86 -3.24
N TRP A 139 -10.22 7.56 -2.22
CA TRP A 139 -10.46 6.96 -0.92
C TRP A 139 -11.74 6.12 -1.04
N VAL A 140 -11.64 4.85 -0.67
CA VAL A 140 -12.74 3.88 -0.76
C VAL A 140 -12.78 3.10 0.54
N ARG A 141 -13.96 2.93 1.11
CA ARG A 141 -14.20 2.02 2.24
C ARG A 141 -15.50 1.26 2.03
N VAL A 142 -15.47 -0.01 2.39
CA VAL A 142 -16.58 -0.95 2.23
C VAL A 142 -16.90 -1.63 3.55
N GLY A 143 -18.19 -1.83 3.82
CA GLY A 143 -18.72 -2.59 4.96
C GLY A 143 -19.81 -3.56 4.50
N TYR A 144 -19.87 -4.73 5.15
CA TYR A 144 -20.76 -5.83 4.81
C TYR A 144 -21.74 -6.10 5.97
N PRO A 145 -23.03 -5.72 5.86
CA PRO A 145 -23.96 -5.91 6.96
C PRO A 145 -24.24 -7.40 7.22
N THR A 146 -24.42 -7.78 8.48
CA THR A 146 -24.79 -9.14 8.89
C THR A 146 -26.25 -9.49 8.55
N ALA A 147 -27.03 -8.51 8.08
CA ALA A 147 -28.43 -8.67 7.72
C ALA A 147 -28.63 -9.79 6.67
N PRO A 148 -29.70 -10.61 6.78
CA PRO A 148 -29.89 -11.80 5.93
C PRO A 148 -30.13 -11.46 4.45
N GLU A 149 -30.48 -10.21 4.13
CA GLU A 149 -30.49 -9.72 2.75
C GLU A 149 -29.09 -9.59 2.12
N GLY A 150 -28.02 -9.52 2.90
CA GLY A 150 -26.66 -9.26 2.40
C GLY A 150 -26.52 -7.91 1.68
N GLY A 151 -25.59 -7.84 0.72
CA GLY A 151 -25.18 -6.59 0.07
C GLY A 151 -24.00 -5.93 0.77
N PHE A 152 -23.74 -4.66 0.47
CA PHE A 152 -22.62 -3.90 1.05
C PHE A 152 -22.83 -2.39 0.95
N TRP A 153 -22.22 -1.65 1.87
CA TRP A 153 -22.14 -0.18 1.85
C TRP A 153 -20.77 0.26 1.33
N VAL A 154 -20.73 1.25 0.45
CA VAL A 154 -19.50 1.88 -0.07
C VAL A 154 -19.55 3.38 0.14
N ALA A 155 -18.49 3.96 0.71
CA ALA A 155 -18.22 5.39 0.63
C ALA A 155 -17.00 5.63 -0.26
N GLU A 156 -17.10 6.61 -1.16
CA GLU A 156 -16.06 6.94 -2.14
C GLU A 156 -15.84 8.44 -2.27
N TYR A 157 -14.61 8.87 -2.08
CA TYR A 157 -14.21 10.27 -2.17
C TYR A 157 -12.91 10.42 -2.97
N ASP A 158 -12.68 11.61 -3.50
CA ASP A 158 -11.40 11.99 -4.10
C ASP A 158 -10.43 12.35 -2.96
N THR A 159 -9.24 11.75 -2.91
CA THR A 159 -8.20 12.25 -2.01
C THR A 159 -7.69 13.60 -2.54
N VAL A 160 -7.31 14.50 -1.64
CA VAL A 160 -6.70 15.78 -2.06
C VAL A 160 -5.28 15.49 -2.54
N VAL A 161 -5.15 15.20 -3.83
CA VAL A 161 -3.85 15.07 -4.51
C VAL A 161 -3.39 16.47 -4.92
N TYR A 162 -2.45 17.03 -4.14
CA TYR A 162 -1.65 18.24 -4.36
C TYR A 162 -2.36 19.51 -4.91
N HIS A 163 -2.34 20.59 -4.10
CA HIS A 163 -2.70 21.98 -4.46
C HIS A 163 -3.72 22.16 -5.61
N GLU A 164 -4.97 21.77 -5.36
CA GLU A 164 -6.14 21.98 -6.25
C GLU A 164 -6.09 21.34 -7.65
N ILE A 165 -5.01 20.65 -8.07
CA ILE A 165 -4.85 20.13 -9.45
C ILE A 165 -5.96 19.13 -9.84
N TYR A 166 -6.46 18.35 -8.87
CA TYR A 166 -7.46 17.31 -9.10
C TYR A 166 -8.76 17.45 -8.30
N SER A 167 -8.90 18.49 -7.47
CA SER A 167 -10.05 18.61 -6.56
C SER A 167 -11.30 19.17 -7.25
N ALA A 168 -12.25 18.29 -7.56
CA ALA A 168 -13.65 18.69 -7.57
C ALA A 168 -14.05 18.99 -6.11
N LYS A 169 -14.27 20.27 -5.78
CA LYS A 169 -14.42 20.76 -4.39
C LYS A 169 -15.50 20.03 -3.58
N ASP A 170 -16.49 19.45 -4.26
CA ASP A 170 -17.66 18.80 -3.65
C ASP A 170 -17.49 17.28 -3.39
N ARG A 171 -16.29 16.71 -3.59
CA ARG A 171 -16.03 15.26 -3.40
C ARG A 171 -14.77 14.93 -2.60
N ILE A 172 -14.30 15.86 -1.78
CA ILE A 172 -13.17 15.66 -0.87
C ILE A 172 -13.58 14.70 0.26
N VAL A 173 -12.62 13.89 0.76
CA VAL A 173 -12.82 13.04 1.95
C VAL A 173 -13.34 13.88 3.13
N PRO A 174 -14.52 13.58 3.70
CA PRO A 174 -15.12 14.39 4.75
C PRO A 174 -14.32 14.27 6.07
N TYR A 175 -14.36 15.35 6.86
CA TYR A 175 -13.77 15.34 8.20
C TYR A 175 -14.43 14.26 9.07
N GLY A 176 -13.61 13.43 9.72
CA GLY A 176 -14.08 12.29 10.51
C GLY A 176 -14.28 11.00 9.72
N ALA A 177 -13.89 10.93 8.43
CA ALA A 177 -13.92 9.67 7.67
C ALA A 177 -13.13 8.52 8.35
N ASP A 178 -12.10 8.85 9.12
CA ASP A 178 -11.31 7.89 9.91
C ASP A 178 -12.08 7.21 11.04
N LEU A 179 -13.27 7.69 11.41
CA LEU A 179 -14.17 6.99 12.33
C LEU A 179 -14.59 5.61 11.79
N VAL A 180 -14.55 5.41 10.46
CA VAL A 180 -14.75 4.08 9.84
C VAL A 180 -13.66 3.09 10.29
N GLN A 181 -12.46 3.55 10.60
CA GLN A 181 -11.35 2.71 11.09
C GLN A 181 -11.54 2.27 12.56
N LEU A 182 -12.43 2.92 13.31
CA LEU A 182 -12.72 2.62 14.72
C LEU A 182 -13.86 1.61 14.90
N ALA A 183 -14.50 1.17 13.81
CA ALA A 183 -15.56 0.17 13.84
C ALA A 183 -15.03 -1.20 14.29
N LYS A 184 -15.76 -1.86 15.19
CA LYS A 184 -15.40 -3.16 15.78
C LYS A 184 -16.12 -4.33 15.12
N SER A 185 -17.04 -4.06 14.22
CA SER A 185 -17.77 -5.04 13.41
C SER A 185 -18.10 -4.45 12.04
N MET A 186 -18.41 -5.29 11.06
CA MET A 186 -18.82 -4.80 9.74
C MET A 186 -20.16 -4.06 9.78
N ASP A 187 -21.06 -4.35 10.73
CA ASP A 187 -22.28 -3.57 10.95
C ASP A 187 -21.97 -2.16 11.48
N GLU A 188 -21.07 -2.02 12.46
CA GLU A 188 -20.58 -0.71 12.91
C GLU A 188 -19.90 0.06 11.78
N LYS A 189 -19.14 -0.65 10.92
CA LYS A 189 -18.51 -0.08 9.73
C LYS A 189 -19.57 0.42 8.74
N CYS A 190 -20.65 -0.32 8.52
CA CYS A 190 -21.80 0.13 7.72
C CYS A 190 -22.47 1.38 8.32
N GLU A 191 -22.68 1.43 9.63
CA GLU A 191 -23.24 2.63 10.30
C GLU A 191 -22.32 3.86 10.23
N ALA A 192 -20.99 3.66 10.22
CA ALA A 192 -20.04 4.73 9.94
C ALA A 192 -20.14 5.19 8.48
N LEU A 193 -20.17 4.27 7.51
CA LEU A 193 -20.28 4.59 6.09
C LEU A 193 -21.59 5.31 5.72
N LYS A 194 -22.71 4.94 6.34
CA LYS A 194 -24.01 5.64 6.21
C LYS A 194 -23.93 7.12 6.59
N LYS A 195 -23.12 7.47 7.59
CA LYS A 195 -22.89 8.86 8.03
C LYS A 195 -21.97 9.65 7.11
N LEU A 196 -21.29 8.97 6.19
CA LEU A 196 -20.44 9.53 5.13
C LEU A 196 -21.13 9.38 3.76
N ASP A 197 -22.44 9.62 3.70
CA ASP A 197 -23.29 9.52 2.50
C ASP A 197 -23.05 8.24 1.66
N GLY A 198 -22.64 7.15 2.33
CA GLY A 198 -22.30 5.89 1.68
C GLY A 198 -23.51 5.31 0.96
N LYS A 199 -23.27 4.67 -0.18
CA LYS A 199 -24.32 4.02 -0.97
C LYS A 199 -24.38 2.53 -0.64
N PHE A 200 -25.60 2.00 -0.53
CA PHE A 200 -25.83 0.56 -0.47
C PHE A 200 -25.96 -0.04 -1.86
N TYR A 201 -25.32 -1.20 -2.07
CA TYR A 201 -25.44 -2.01 -3.26
C TYR A 201 -25.83 -3.43 -2.88
N LYS A 202 -26.75 -4.03 -3.65
CA LYS A 202 -27.23 -5.39 -3.40
C LYS A 202 -26.24 -6.45 -3.88
N THR A 203 -25.65 -6.23 -5.04
CA THR A 203 -24.62 -7.09 -5.66
C THR A 203 -23.50 -6.24 -6.27
N LEU A 204 -22.36 -6.88 -6.61
CA LEU A 204 -21.29 -6.23 -7.38
C LEU A 204 -21.69 -5.86 -8.81
N ASP A 205 -22.79 -6.42 -9.33
CA ASP A 205 -23.26 -6.14 -10.68
C ASP A 205 -24.18 -4.90 -10.70
N ASP A 206 -24.72 -4.49 -9.54
CA ASP A 206 -25.39 -3.20 -9.33
C ASP A 206 -24.40 -2.04 -9.08
N TYR A 207 -23.11 -2.33 -8.93
CA TYR A 207 -22.11 -1.34 -8.51
C TYR A 207 -21.68 -0.40 -9.65
N ASP A 208 -22.11 0.87 -9.54
CA ASP A 208 -21.88 1.96 -10.49
C ASP A 208 -20.73 2.92 -10.12
N GLY A 209 -20.01 2.64 -9.04
CA GLY A 209 -18.96 3.51 -8.51
C GLY A 209 -17.63 3.44 -9.27
N LEU A 210 -16.64 4.23 -8.83
CA LEU A 210 -15.37 4.41 -9.55
C LEU A 210 -14.20 3.62 -8.93
N SER A 211 -14.41 2.87 -7.86
CA SER A 211 -13.37 1.99 -7.29
C SER A 211 -13.06 0.77 -8.16
N TYR A 212 -12.13 -0.07 -7.70
CA TYR A 212 -11.79 -1.35 -8.32
C TYR A 212 -12.60 -2.55 -7.80
N LEU A 213 -13.71 -2.35 -7.06
CA LEU A 213 -14.54 -3.41 -6.48
C LEU A 213 -14.92 -4.54 -7.47
N ASN A 214 -15.29 -4.19 -8.71
CA ASN A 214 -15.61 -5.15 -9.77
C ASN A 214 -14.44 -5.48 -10.72
N ALA A 215 -13.26 -4.90 -10.51
CA ALA A 215 -12.09 -5.07 -11.39
C ALA A 215 -11.60 -6.52 -11.43
N GLY A 216 -11.85 -7.30 -10.37
CA GLY A 216 -11.63 -8.74 -10.33
C GLY A 216 -12.28 -9.47 -11.51
N LYS A 217 -13.51 -9.09 -11.92
CA LYS A 217 -14.19 -9.67 -13.09
C LYS A 217 -13.65 -9.12 -14.42
N ASN A 218 -13.36 -7.82 -14.47
CA ASN A 218 -13.34 -7.07 -15.74
C ASN A 218 -11.96 -6.51 -16.17
N LYS A 219 -11.00 -6.31 -15.26
CA LYS A 219 -9.70 -5.68 -15.60
C LYS A 219 -8.77 -6.69 -16.28
N THR A 220 -8.52 -6.47 -17.57
CA THR A 220 -7.61 -7.28 -18.41
C THR A 220 -6.41 -6.48 -18.93
N SER A 221 -6.43 -5.15 -18.77
CA SER A 221 -5.33 -4.24 -19.11
C SER A 221 -5.05 -3.27 -17.95
N GLY A 222 -3.94 -2.55 -18.06
CA GLY A 222 -3.69 -1.41 -17.18
C GLY A 222 -4.55 -0.20 -17.56
N GLU A 223 -4.56 0.81 -16.69
CA GLU A 223 -5.20 2.11 -16.95
C GLU A 223 -4.22 3.15 -17.52
N VAL A 224 -2.92 2.94 -17.28
CA VAL A 224 -1.82 3.86 -17.59
C VAL A 224 -0.72 3.15 -18.38
N GLY A 225 -0.46 1.88 -18.09
CA GLY A 225 0.54 1.06 -18.77
C GLY A 225 0.12 -0.41 -18.91
N PRO A 226 1.02 -1.33 -19.26
CA PRO A 226 0.75 -2.76 -19.19
C PRO A 226 0.68 -3.23 -17.73
N LEU A 227 -0.13 -4.26 -17.44
CA LEU A 227 -0.10 -4.94 -16.14
C LEU A 227 1.21 -5.72 -16.01
N THR A 228 2.10 -5.26 -15.14
CA THR A 228 3.42 -5.87 -14.94
C THR A 228 3.30 -7.05 -13.97
N ARG A 229 3.62 -8.26 -14.43
CA ARG A 229 3.70 -9.44 -13.57
C ARG A 229 4.94 -9.40 -12.70
N SER A 230 4.77 -9.48 -11.38
CA SER A 230 5.86 -9.77 -10.45
C SER A 230 5.95 -11.30 -10.26
N PRO A 231 7.08 -11.94 -10.62
CA PRO A 231 7.26 -13.36 -10.30
C PRO A 231 7.27 -13.56 -8.78
N TYR A 232 6.90 -14.76 -8.33
CA TYR A 232 7.16 -15.16 -6.95
C TYR A 232 8.68 -15.29 -6.78
N PRO A 233 9.29 -14.77 -5.69
CA PRO A 233 10.73 -14.90 -5.49
C PRO A 233 11.11 -16.36 -5.22
N ASP A 234 11.99 -16.92 -6.05
CA ASP A 234 12.60 -18.22 -5.79
C ASP A 234 13.51 -18.15 -4.55
N LEU A 235 12.99 -18.51 -3.37
CA LEU A 235 13.73 -18.54 -2.10
C LEU A 235 14.72 -19.72 -2.00
N ASN A 236 15.20 -20.22 -3.13
CA ASN A 236 16.10 -21.38 -3.20
C ASN A 236 17.55 -20.99 -2.87
N GLY A 237 17.86 -20.83 -1.58
CA GLY A 237 19.23 -21.03 -1.07
C GLY A 237 19.81 -19.99 -0.11
N GLU A 238 19.16 -18.86 0.13
CA GLU A 238 19.68 -17.84 1.08
C GLU A 238 18.91 -17.83 2.40
N GLU A 239 19.60 -18.26 3.46
CA GLU A 239 19.13 -18.23 4.84
C GLU A 239 19.03 -16.76 5.32
N ILE A 240 17.81 -16.22 5.37
CA ILE A 240 17.57 -14.83 5.79
C ILE A 240 17.93 -14.68 7.27
N SER A 241 19.09 -14.10 7.54
CA SER A 241 19.53 -13.76 8.89
C SER A 241 18.66 -12.64 9.47
N TRP A 242 17.83 -12.99 10.45
CA TRP A 242 16.91 -12.07 11.12
C TRP A 242 17.67 -11.14 12.07
N GLY A 243 18.06 -9.97 11.57
CA GLY A 243 18.54 -8.87 12.39
C GLY A 243 17.43 -8.28 13.25
N VAL A 244 17.23 -8.84 14.45
CA VAL A 244 16.36 -8.25 15.48
C VAL A 244 16.93 -6.89 15.88
N TYR A 245 16.19 -5.82 15.60
CA TYR A 245 16.51 -4.49 16.11
C TYR A 245 16.05 -4.37 17.56
N GLU A 246 16.95 -4.61 18.51
CA GLU A 246 16.80 -4.04 19.85
C GLU A 246 16.94 -2.51 19.73
N MET A 247 15.88 -1.78 20.06
CA MET A 247 15.95 -0.33 20.22
C MET A 247 16.45 -0.02 21.64
N HIS A 248 17.61 0.62 21.73
CA HIS A 248 18.12 1.27 22.94
C HIS A 248 17.82 2.78 22.90
#